data_AF-A0A3A0DMU6-F1
#
_entry.id   AF-A0A3A0DMU6-F1
#
_cell.length_a   1.000
_cell.length_b   1.000
_cell.length_c   1.000
_cell.angle_alpha   90.00
_cell.angle_beta   90.00
_cell.angle_gamma   90.00
#
_symmetry.space_group_name_H-M   'P 1'
#
loop_
_entity.id
_entity.type
_entity.pdbx_description
1 polymer ?
#
loop_
_entity_poly.entity_id
_entity_poly.type
_entity_poly.pdbx_seq_one_letter_code
_entity_poly.pdbx_strand_id
1 'polypeptide(L)'
;MPAASRNLLNDRVYQYLTAQLASRSLAVGDRISARAVAESLSVSRTTVNKAIERLIDAGYVKPDESRHPVVAALPTKLKVIAEPSFEFSNQTETTYEMLLDRILRGKFQPGEVVKERPVAQELGVNPATVRRAAEWLRSDGLLERIPRRGWRVSMLGARDLKDVYQIRLMLEPLAVESAVQRITDAALDQLESDTQRLMALGEHASVFDRRQADYRFHQVLCEASGNKILSETLEPLIRKALLITTVGFRYGRSSRSFEEHLRILAALRKRDAKQAAKAIRDHLRNALRFNVEAWERR
;
A
#
# COMPACT_ATOMS: atom_id res chain seq x y z
N MET A 1 0.09 3.00 -27.71
CA MET A 1 -1.06 2.82 -26.78
C MET A 1 -2.21 3.72 -27.20
N PRO A 2 -3.10 3.28 -28.12
CA PRO A 2 -4.00 4.19 -28.83
C PRO A 2 -4.91 5.16 -28.08
N ALA A 3 -6.11 4.64 -27.83
CA ALA A 3 -7.33 5.44 -27.73
C ALA A 3 -8.20 5.04 -26.53
N ALA A 4 -8.36 3.74 -26.26
CA ALA A 4 -9.18 3.24 -25.15
C ALA A 4 -8.68 3.72 -23.77
N SER A 5 -7.36 3.66 -23.54
CA SER A 5 -6.74 4.12 -22.28
C SER A 5 -6.78 5.65 -22.10
N ARG A 6 -6.76 6.43 -23.19
CA ARG A 6 -6.88 7.90 -23.14
C ARG A 6 -8.31 8.36 -22.87
N ASN A 7 -9.31 7.68 -23.43
CA ASN A 7 -10.72 7.95 -23.16
C ASN A 7 -11.04 7.70 -21.68
N LEU A 8 -10.55 6.58 -21.12
CA LEU A 8 -10.69 6.26 -19.69
C LEU A 8 -10.11 7.35 -18.78
N LEU A 9 -8.96 7.94 -19.13
CA LEU A 9 -8.35 9.00 -18.32
C LEU A 9 -9.12 10.32 -18.43
N ASN A 10 -9.64 10.65 -19.62
CA ASN A 10 -10.47 11.83 -19.81
C ASN A 10 -11.80 11.73 -19.04
N ASP A 11 -12.47 10.57 -19.11
CA ASP A 11 -13.69 10.27 -18.36
C ASP A 11 -13.48 10.44 -16.85
N ARG A 12 -12.32 10.02 -16.35
CA ARG A 12 -11.97 10.15 -14.92
C ARG A 12 -11.72 11.58 -14.49
N VAL A 13 -11.04 12.40 -15.30
CA VAL A 13 -10.85 13.83 -14.97
C VAL A 13 -12.18 14.60 -15.05
N TYR A 14 -13.07 14.22 -15.98
CA TYR A 14 -14.42 14.78 -16.05
C TYR A 14 -15.24 14.43 -14.80
N GLN A 15 -15.21 13.17 -14.37
CA GLN A 15 -15.89 12.72 -13.15
C GLN A 15 -15.35 13.41 -11.89
N TYR A 16 -14.02 13.60 -11.79
CA TYR A 16 -13.40 14.35 -10.69
C TYR A 16 -13.99 15.76 -10.54
N LEU A 17 -13.95 16.53 -11.63
CA LEU A 17 -14.42 17.92 -11.60
C LEU A 17 -15.93 17.98 -11.35
N THR A 18 -16.70 17.04 -11.89
CA THR A 18 -18.13 16.93 -11.61
C THR A 18 -18.40 16.64 -10.13
N ALA A 19 -17.58 15.80 -9.49
CA ALA A 19 -17.68 15.54 -8.05
C ALA A 19 -17.33 16.77 -7.20
N GLN A 20 -16.32 17.56 -7.59
CA GLN A 20 -15.97 18.81 -6.90
C GLN A 20 -17.08 19.87 -6.99
N LEU A 21 -17.81 19.92 -8.11
CA LEU A 21 -19.00 20.76 -8.27
C LEU A 21 -20.16 20.25 -7.38
N ALA A 22 -20.32 18.93 -7.30
CA ALA A 22 -21.35 18.29 -6.49
C ALA A 22 -21.17 18.52 -4.99
N SER A 23 -19.93 18.39 -4.51
CA SER A 23 -19.54 18.63 -3.12
C SER A 23 -19.49 20.12 -2.77
N ARG A 24 -19.71 21.01 -3.75
CA ARG A 24 -19.57 22.48 -3.63
C ARG A 24 -18.16 22.93 -3.24
N SER A 25 -17.16 22.07 -3.44
CA SER A 25 -15.74 22.44 -3.32
C SER A 25 -15.31 23.39 -4.43
N LEU A 26 -16.01 23.37 -5.57
CA LEU A 26 -16.02 24.42 -6.57
C LEU A 26 -17.42 25.05 -6.62
N ALA A 27 -17.49 26.36 -6.36
CA ALA A 27 -18.72 27.13 -6.33
C ALA A 27 -18.96 27.88 -7.65
N VAL A 28 -20.21 28.31 -7.89
CA VAL A 28 -20.55 29.16 -9.04
C VAL A 28 -19.71 30.43 -9.00
N GLY A 29 -19.04 30.75 -10.11
CA GLY A 29 -18.10 31.87 -10.20
C GLY A 29 -16.62 31.49 -10.01
N ASP A 30 -16.32 30.27 -9.54
CA ASP A 30 -14.93 29.84 -9.37
C ASP A 30 -14.24 29.56 -10.71
N ARG A 31 -12.97 29.97 -10.82
CA ARG A 31 -12.11 29.68 -11.97
C ARG A 31 -11.48 28.29 -11.84
N ILE A 32 -11.55 27.50 -12.90
CA ILE A 32 -10.91 26.17 -12.97
C ILE A 32 -9.54 26.29 -13.65
N SER A 33 -8.46 26.30 -12.88
CA SER A 33 -7.11 26.33 -13.44
C SER A 33 -6.72 24.96 -13.98
N ALA A 34 -6.70 24.80 -15.31
CA ALA A 34 -6.27 23.56 -15.96
C ALA A 34 -4.84 23.15 -15.58
N ARG A 35 -3.96 24.14 -15.29
CA ARG A 35 -2.60 23.89 -14.80
C ARG A 35 -2.62 23.32 -13.39
N ALA A 36 -3.32 23.95 -12.45
CA ALA A 36 -3.36 23.51 -11.07
C ALA A 36 -4.02 22.13 -10.94
N VAL A 37 -5.09 21.88 -11.70
CA VAL A 37 -5.75 20.57 -11.76
C VAL A 37 -4.82 19.51 -12.38
N ALA A 38 -4.09 19.85 -13.45
CA ALA A 38 -3.12 18.94 -14.06
C ALA A 38 -1.96 18.59 -13.10
N GLU A 39 -1.46 19.57 -12.35
CA GLU A 39 -0.41 19.37 -11.33
C GLU A 39 -0.93 18.52 -10.17
N SER A 40 -2.10 18.86 -9.61
CA SER A 40 -2.75 18.13 -8.52
C SER A 40 -3.05 16.67 -8.89
N LEU A 41 -3.54 16.44 -10.11
CA LEU A 41 -3.88 15.11 -10.61
C LEU A 41 -2.72 14.44 -11.37
N SER A 42 -1.53 15.04 -11.44
CA SER A 42 -0.38 14.49 -12.18
C SER A 42 -0.71 13.99 -13.61
N VAL A 43 -1.64 14.67 -14.30
CA VAL A 43 -2.03 14.37 -15.69
C VAL A 43 -1.57 15.49 -16.64
N SER A 44 -1.66 15.26 -17.95
CA SER A 44 -1.37 16.31 -18.93
C SER A 44 -2.44 17.39 -18.92
N ARG A 45 -2.05 18.66 -19.13
CA ARG A 45 -2.99 19.78 -19.32
C ARG A 45 -3.99 19.52 -20.45
N THR A 46 -3.57 18.80 -21.51
CA THR A 46 -4.44 18.40 -22.62
C THR A 46 -5.58 17.48 -22.16
N THR A 47 -5.33 16.58 -21.21
CA THR A 47 -6.35 15.70 -20.64
C THR A 47 -7.38 16.49 -19.84
N VAL A 48 -6.91 17.47 -19.06
CA VAL A 48 -7.76 18.34 -18.24
C VAL A 48 -8.60 19.27 -19.11
N ASN A 49 -8.01 19.90 -20.13
CA ASN A 49 -8.74 20.77 -21.06
C ASN A 49 -9.89 20.03 -21.76
N LYS A 50 -9.67 18.80 -22.20
CA LYS A 50 -10.74 17.99 -22.79
C LYS A 50 -11.85 17.62 -21.79
N ALA A 51 -11.55 17.51 -20.50
CA ALA A 51 -12.57 17.30 -19.48
C ALA A 51 -13.35 18.60 -19.19
N ILE A 52 -12.66 19.74 -19.21
CA ILE A 52 -13.28 21.07 -19.10
C ILE A 52 -14.21 21.33 -20.28
N GLU A 53 -13.81 21.00 -21.51
CA GLU A 53 -14.67 21.08 -22.71
C GLU A 53 -15.99 20.33 -22.50
N ARG A 54 -15.93 19.11 -21.96
CA ARG A 54 -17.14 18.33 -21.64
C ARG A 54 -18.01 18.95 -20.57
N LEU A 55 -17.43 19.65 -19.59
CA LEU A 55 -18.19 20.38 -18.57
C LEU A 55 -18.85 21.63 -19.15
N ILE A 56 -18.24 22.23 -20.17
CA ILE A 56 -18.83 23.33 -20.94
C ILE A 56 -20.01 22.81 -21.75
N ASP A 57 -19.84 21.69 -22.46
CA ASP A 57 -20.93 21.05 -23.22
C ASP A 57 -22.10 20.63 -22.31
N ALA A 58 -21.80 20.20 -21.08
CA ALA A 58 -22.79 19.86 -20.06
C ALA A 58 -23.42 21.07 -19.35
N GLY A 59 -22.98 22.31 -19.65
CA GLY A 59 -23.53 23.55 -19.09
C GLY A 59 -23.07 23.89 -17.67
N TYR A 60 -22.14 23.13 -17.09
CA TYR A 60 -21.63 23.38 -15.73
C TYR A 60 -20.53 24.42 -15.68
N VAL A 61 -19.82 24.63 -16.78
CA VAL A 61 -18.70 25.58 -16.91
C VAL A 61 -18.95 26.47 -18.12
N LYS A 62 -18.54 27.74 -18.05
CA LYS A 62 -18.54 28.67 -19.18
C LYS A 62 -17.24 29.45 -19.22
N PRO A 63 -16.76 29.85 -20.40
CA PRO A 63 -15.65 30.80 -20.49
C PRO A 63 -16.08 32.18 -19.95
N ASP A 64 -15.21 32.85 -19.19
CA ASP A 64 -15.34 34.28 -18.86
C ASP A 64 -14.91 35.17 -20.03
N GLU A 65 -14.93 36.50 -19.85
CA GLU A 65 -14.52 37.48 -20.86
C GLU A 65 -13.07 37.28 -21.34
N SER A 66 -12.22 36.68 -20.50
CA SER A 66 -10.83 36.34 -20.81
C SER A 66 -10.65 34.88 -21.30
N ARG A 67 -11.76 34.19 -21.59
CA ARG A 67 -11.82 32.78 -22.00
C ARG A 67 -11.30 31.77 -20.96
N HIS A 68 -11.26 32.14 -19.68
CA HIS A 68 -10.97 31.20 -18.61
C HIS A 68 -12.22 30.40 -18.25
N PRO A 69 -12.11 29.08 -18.00
CA PRO A 69 -13.24 28.26 -17.61
C PRO A 69 -13.68 28.61 -16.18
N VAL A 70 -14.95 29.03 -16.03
CA VAL A 70 -15.59 29.43 -14.78
C VAL A 70 -16.83 28.59 -14.55
N VAL A 71 -17.07 28.18 -13.30
CA VAL A 71 -18.28 27.42 -12.94
C VAL A 71 -19.53 28.28 -13.17
N ALA A 72 -20.43 27.78 -14.02
CA ALA A 72 -21.67 28.43 -14.40
C ALA A 72 -22.89 27.90 -13.64
N ALA A 73 -22.90 26.60 -13.34
CA ALA A 73 -24.01 25.92 -12.68
C ALA A 73 -23.52 24.71 -11.89
N LEU A 74 -24.27 24.34 -10.85
CA LEU A 74 -24.01 23.14 -10.05
C LEU A 74 -25.05 22.06 -10.38
N PRO A 75 -24.66 20.77 -10.41
CA PRO A 75 -25.60 19.68 -10.67
C PRO A 75 -26.67 19.57 -9.57
N THR A 76 -27.95 19.57 -9.95
CA THR A 76 -29.10 19.61 -9.01
C THR A 76 -29.53 18.22 -8.49
N LYS A 77 -29.15 17.15 -9.19
CA LYS A 77 -29.29 15.75 -8.77
C LYS A 77 -28.09 14.97 -9.27
N LEU A 78 -27.34 14.38 -8.35
CA LEU A 78 -26.40 13.31 -8.68
C LEU A 78 -26.95 12.03 -8.07
N LYS A 79 -27.01 10.96 -8.87
CA LYS A 79 -26.78 9.63 -8.30
C LYS A 79 -25.43 9.76 -7.59
N VAL A 80 -25.46 9.71 -6.27
CA VAL A 80 -24.25 9.60 -5.46
C VAL A 80 -23.59 8.29 -5.87
N ILE A 81 -22.77 8.35 -6.91
CA ILE A 81 -21.59 7.52 -6.93
C ILE A 81 -20.78 8.16 -5.80
N ALA A 82 -20.69 7.43 -4.69
CA ALA A 82 -19.84 7.78 -3.55
C ALA A 82 -18.59 8.47 -4.09
N GLU A 83 -18.21 9.61 -3.48
CA GLU A 83 -17.02 10.39 -3.83
C GLU A 83 -16.01 9.45 -4.48
N PRO A 84 -15.71 9.57 -5.79
CA PRO A 84 -14.69 8.74 -6.37
C PRO A 84 -13.43 9.13 -5.61
N SER A 85 -13.06 8.33 -4.60
CA SER A 85 -11.85 8.46 -3.84
C SER A 85 -10.77 8.46 -4.90
N PHE A 86 -10.22 9.66 -5.13
CA PHE A 86 -9.27 9.88 -6.20
C PHE A 86 -7.94 9.32 -5.75
N GLU A 87 -7.88 7.99 -5.65
CA GLU A 87 -6.71 7.31 -5.19
C GLU A 87 -5.84 6.94 -6.38
N PHE A 88 -4.82 7.75 -6.60
CA PHE A 88 -3.59 7.32 -7.28
C PHE A 88 -2.94 6.09 -6.61
N SER A 89 -3.48 5.62 -5.46
CA SER A 89 -3.14 4.36 -4.82
C SER A 89 -3.31 3.21 -5.81
N ASN A 90 -4.45 3.08 -6.52
CA ASN A 90 -4.69 1.86 -7.30
C ASN A 90 -3.67 1.64 -8.43
N GLN A 91 -3.28 2.67 -9.20
CA GLN A 91 -2.28 2.44 -10.27
C GLN A 91 -0.86 2.25 -9.71
N THR A 92 -0.51 2.92 -8.60
CA THR A 92 0.78 2.72 -7.95
C THR A 92 0.84 1.37 -7.23
N GLU A 93 -0.23 0.94 -6.58
CA GLU A 93 -0.43 -0.36 -5.96
C GLU A 93 -0.40 -1.47 -7.01
N THR A 94 -1.18 -1.35 -8.09
CA THR A 94 -1.11 -2.29 -9.23
C THR A 94 0.31 -2.37 -9.78
N THR A 95 0.99 -1.23 -9.98
CA THR A 95 2.39 -1.22 -10.46
C THR A 95 3.34 -1.86 -9.44
N TYR A 96 3.10 -1.64 -8.15
CA TYR A 96 3.82 -2.27 -7.05
C TYR A 96 3.64 -3.78 -7.10
N GLU A 97 2.41 -4.29 -7.23
CA GLU A 97 2.14 -5.73 -7.30
C GLU A 97 2.77 -6.37 -8.53
N MET A 98 2.73 -5.71 -9.68
CA MET A 98 3.39 -6.18 -10.90
C MET A 98 4.90 -6.25 -10.73
N LEU A 99 5.52 -5.23 -10.12
CA LEU A 99 6.96 -5.24 -9.83
C LEU A 99 7.33 -6.30 -8.81
N LEU A 100 6.51 -6.42 -7.75
CA LEU A 100 6.65 -7.42 -6.71
C LEU A 100 6.60 -8.83 -7.30
N ASP A 101 5.58 -9.15 -8.10
CA ASP A 101 5.44 -10.44 -8.76
C ASP A 101 6.67 -10.77 -9.61
N ARG A 102 7.22 -9.78 -10.33
CA ARG A 102 8.43 -9.97 -11.15
C ARG A 102 9.67 -10.25 -10.32
N ILE A 103 9.88 -9.54 -9.21
CA ILE A 103 10.99 -9.82 -8.27
C ILE A 103 10.83 -11.24 -7.71
N LEU A 104 9.62 -11.61 -7.30
CA LEU A 104 9.33 -12.92 -6.72
C LEU A 104 9.45 -14.08 -7.72
N ARG A 105 9.09 -13.88 -8.98
CA ARG A 105 9.29 -14.87 -10.06
C ARG A 105 10.73 -14.93 -10.56
N GLY A 106 11.63 -14.11 -10.02
CA GLY A 106 13.02 -14.04 -10.49
C GLY A 106 13.17 -13.41 -11.87
N LYS A 107 12.16 -12.68 -12.35
CA LYS A 107 12.30 -11.86 -13.58
C LYS A 107 13.27 -10.70 -13.35
N PHE A 108 13.34 -10.19 -12.13
CA PHE A 108 14.45 -9.36 -11.66
C PHE A 108 15.27 -10.16 -10.65
N GLN A 109 16.55 -10.36 -10.94
CA GLN A 109 17.47 -11.16 -10.11
C GLN A 109 17.94 -10.36 -8.89
N PRO A 110 18.23 -11.01 -7.76
CA PRO A 110 18.91 -10.36 -6.64
C PRO A 110 20.18 -9.62 -7.10
N GLY A 111 20.35 -8.36 -6.70
CA GLY A 111 21.45 -7.50 -7.13
C GLY A 111 21.26 -6.80 -8.48
N GLU A 112 20.24 -7.17 -9.28
CA GLU A 112 19.95 -6.53 -10.56
C GLU A 112 19.46 -5.09 -10.40
N VAL A 113 19.85 -4.21 -11.34
CA VAL A 113 19.38 -2.81 -11.39
C VAL A 113 18.16 -2.67 -12.29
N VAL A 114 17.01 -2.44 -11.68
CA VAL A 114 15.72 -2.11 -12.28
C VAL A 114 15.67 -0.61 -12.62
N LYS A 115 15.47 -0.30 -13.91
CA LYS A 115 15.37 1.07 -14.43
C LYS A 115 13.91 1.49 -14.62
N GLU A 116 13.55 2.70 -14.19
CA GLU A 116 12.17 3.21 -14.22
C GLU A 116 11.57 3.29 -15.63
N ARG A 117 12.33 3.82 -16.61
CA ARG A 117 11.83 4.02 -17.98
C ARG A 117 11.53 2.71 -18.72
N PRO A 118 12.45 1.72 -18.77
CA PRO A 118 12.16 0.42 -19.38
C PRO A 118 10.96 -0.28 -18.76
N VAL A 119 10.89 -0.30 -17.43
CA VAL A 119 9.75 -0.90 -16.71
C VAL A 119 8.45 -0.16 -17.04
N ALA A 120 8.45 1.17 -17.05
CA ALA A 120 7.27 1.97 -17.34
C ALA A 120 6.74 1.70 -18.76
N GLN A 121 7.65 1.58 -19.74
CA GLN A 121 7.29 1.23 -21.11
C GLN A 121 6.67 -0.17 -21.20
N GLU A 122 7.24 -1.14 -20.49
CA GLU A 122 6.75 -2.52 -20.50
C GLU A 122 5.39 -2.66 -19.79
N LEU A 123 5.20 -1.96 -18.67
CA LEU A 123 3.96 -1.98 -17.89
C LEU A 123 2.88 -1.05 -18.44
N GLY A 124 3.20 -0.21 -19.43
CA GLY A 124 2.26 0.75 -20.00
C GLY A 124 1.86 1.87 -19.03
N VAL A 125 2.73 2.22 -18.08
CA VAL A 125 2.49 3.25 -17.06
C VAL A 125 3.48 4.41 -17.18
N ASN A 126 3.26 5.50 -16.44
CA ASN A 126 4.19 6.61 -16.39
C ASN A 126 5.45 6.24 -15.55
N PRO A 127 6.68 6.62 -15.95
CA PRO A 127 7.87 6.46 -15.11
C PRO A 127 7.74 6.99 -13.67
N ALA A 128 6.96 8.05 -13.45
CA ALA A 128 6.67 8.55 -12.11
C ALA A 128 5.86 7.54 -11.27
N THR A 129 4.94 6.79 -11.88
CA THR A 129 4.17 5.73 -11.22
C THR A 129 5.08 4.57 -10.81
N VAL A 130 5.99 4.15 -11.71
CA VAL A 130 7.03 3.15 -11.38
C VAL A 130 7.92 3.63 -10.25
N ARG A 131 8.34 4.90 -10.27
CA ARG A 131 9.15 5.48 -9.19
C ARG A 131 8.44 5.42 -7.84
N ARG A 132 7.15 5.77 -7.78
CA ARG A 132 6.37 5.69 -6.52
C ARG A 132 6.24 4.25 -6.04
N ALA A 133 5.92 3.32 -6.93
CA ALA A 133 5.84 1.89 -6.60
C ALA A 133 7.19 1.33 -6.14
N ALA A 134 8.28 1.74 -6.78
CA ALA A 134 9.64 1.35 -6.41
C ALA A 134 10.08 1.97 -5.07
N GLU A 135 9.60 3.18 -4.74
CA GLU A 135 9.80 3.78 -3.42
C GLU A 135 9.06 2.99 -2.33
N TRP A 136 7.86 2.48 -2.61
CA TRP A 136 7.16 1.56 -1.69
C TRP A 136 7.93 0.25 -1.53
N LEU A 137 8.40 -0.35 -2.64
CA LEU A 137 9.27 -1.53 -2.59
C LEU A 137 10.58 -1.24 -1.85
N ARG A 138 11.11 -0.01 -1.88
CA ARG A 138 12.28 0.41 -1.09
C ARG A 138 11.95 0.53 0.39
N SER A 139 10.81 1.11 0.75
CA SER A 139 10.31 1.14 2.13
C SER A 139 10.07 -0.27 2.69
N ASP A 140 9.71 -1.20 1.81
CA ASP A 140 9.61 -2.63 2.11
C ASP A 140 10.96 -3.35 2.08
N GLY A 141 12.04 -2.69 1.68
CA GLY A 141 13.39 -3.22 1.57
C GLY A 141 13.62 -4.18 0.38
N LEU A 142 12.69 -4.32 -0.56
CA LEU A 142 12.82 -5.16 -1.77
C LEU A 142 13.72 -4.53 -2.83
N LEU A 143 13.81 -3.20 -2.79
CA LEU A 143 14.66 -2.41 -3.66
C LEU A 143 15.56 -1.48 -2.85
N GLU A 144 16.73 -1.17 -3.40
CA GLU A 144 17.65 -0.16 -2.90
C GLU A 144 17.82 0.92 -3.96
N ARG A 145 17.71 2.20 -3.58
CA ARG A 145 17.87 3.28 -4.54
C ARG A 145 19.35 3.49 -4.85
N ILE A 146 19.73 3.38 -6.12
CA ILE A 146 21.07 3.74 -6.60
C ILE A 146 20.99 5.09 -7.31
N PRO A 147 21.61 6.15 -6.77
CA PRO A 147 21.60 7.49 -7.36
C PRO A 147 21.93 7.46 -8.85
N ARG A 148 21.05 8.05 -9.66
CA ARG A 148 21.16 8.16 -11.14
C ARG A 148 21.20 6.83 -11.91
N ARG A 149 21.10 5.66 -11.26
CA ARG A 149 21.14 4.34 -11.93
C ARG A 149 19.82 3.58 -11.86
N GLY A 150 18.97 3.85 -10.87
CA GLY A 150 17.66 3.22 -10.72
C GLY A 150 17.54 2.54 -9.35
N TRP A 151 17.01 1.33 -9.35
CA TRP A 151 16.66 0.57 -8.15
C TRP A 151 17.33 -0.80 -8.20
N ARG A 152 18.05 -1.20 -7.18
CA ARG A 152 18.69 -2.53 -7.10
C ARG A 152 17.82 -3.50 -6.32
N VAL A 153 17.58 -4.70 -6.84
CA VAL A 153 16.89 -5.76 -6.10
C VAL A 153 17.76 -6.21 -4.92
N SER A 154 17.17 -6.27 -3.74
CA SER A 154 17.87 -6.68 -2.53
C SER A 154 18.35 -8.12 -2.61
N MET A 155 19.58 -8.36 -2.14
CA MET A 155 20.18 -9.70 -2.06
C MET A 155 19.86 -10.32 -0.71
N LEU A 156 18.80 -11.13 -0.65
CA LEU A 156 18.43 -11.81 0.59
C LEU A 156 18.30 -13.31 0.35
N GLY A 157 18.80 -14.09 1.31
CA GLY A 157 18.73 -15.54 1.27
C GLY A 157 18.09 -16.17 2.51
N ALA A 158 17.99 -17.50 2.51
CA ALA A 158 17.46 -18.27 3.62
C ALA A 158 18.25 -18.10 4.94
N ARG A 159 19.55 -17.77 4.85
CA ARG A 159 20.38 -17.47 6.02
C ARG A 159 19.93 -16.17 6.70
N ASP A 160 19.71 -15.10 5.92
CA ASP A 160 19.17 -13.83 6.43
C ASP A 160 17.84 -14.03 7.16
N LEU A 161 16.99 -14.93 6.66
CA LEU A 161 15.71 -15.25 7.28
C LEU A 161 15.91 -15.84 8.67
N LYS A 162 16.78 -16.85 8.79
CA LYS A 162 17.06 -17.52 10.06
C LYS A 162 17.65 -16.53 11.07
N ASP A 163 18.61 -15.72 10.65
CA ASP A 163 19.27 -14.72 11.50
C ASP A 163 18.27 -13.66 12.00
N VAL A 164 17.39 -13.16 11.13
CA VAL A 164 16.34 -12.20 11.51
C VAL A 164 15.34 -12.81 12.49
N TYR A 165 14.85 -14.02 12.20
CA TYR A 165 13.88 -14.67 13.08
C TYR A 165 14.48 -15.06 14.43
N GLN A 166 15.78 -15.36 14.52
CA GLN A 166 16.45 -15.61 15.79
C GLN A 166 16.30 -14.41 16.73
N ILE A 167 16.57 -13.20 16.24
CA ILE A 167 16.44 -11.97 17.03
C ILE A 167 14.97 -11.66 17.32
N ARG A 168 14.08 -11.78 16.33
CA ARG A 168 12.63 -11.57 16.52
C ARG A 168 12.05 -12.51 17.58
N LEU A 169 12.44 -13.79 17.59
CA LEU A 169 11.99 -14.79 18.56
C LEU A 169 12.45 -14.49 20.00
N MET A 170 13.52 -13.71 20.18
CA MET A 170 13.96 -13.24 21.49
C MET A 170 13.22 -11.97 21.91
N LEU A 171 13.05 -11.01 21.00
CA LEU A 171 12.61 -9.66 21.35
C LEU A 171 11.09 -9.45 21.24
N GLU A 172 10.40 -9.99 20.25
CA GLU A 172 8.95 -9.77 20.10
C GLU A 172 8.12 -10.38 21.24
N PRO A 173 8.41 -11.59 21.76
CA PRO A 173 7.69 -12.08 22.94
C PRO A 173 7.84 -11.16 24.15
N LEU A 174 9.03 -10.58 24.36
CA LEU A 174 9.27 -9.60 25.42
C LEU A 174 8.50 -8.29 25.17
N ALA A 175 8.44 -7.84 23.92
CA ALA A 175 7.66 -6.68 23.50
C ALA A 175 6.18 -6.87 23.83
N VAL A 176 5.62 -8.01 23.42
CA VAL A 176 4.23 -8.38 23.62
C VAL A 176 3.91 -8.54 25.11
N GLU A 177 4.78 -9.20 25.87
CA GLU A 177 4.64 -9.32 27.33
C GLU A 177 4.54 -7.94 28.00
N SER A 178 5.38 -7.00 27.58
CA SER A 178 5.38 -5.61 28.05
C SER A 178 4.18 -4.79 27.57
N ALA A 179 3.67 -5.11 26.38
CA ALA A 179 2.52 -4.43 25.77
C ALA A 179 1.19 -4.78 26.43
N VAL A 180 1.09 -5.94 27.08
CA VAL A 180 -0.17 -6.47 27.64
C VAL A 180 -0.89 -5.48 28.55
N GLN A 181 -0.16 -4.71 29.35
CA GLN A 181 -0.75 -3.73 30.28
C GLN A 181 -0.89 -2.31 29.69
N ARG A 182 -0.38 -2.10 28.47
CA ARG A 182 -0.27 -0.76 27.84
C ARG A 182 -1.11 -0.62 26.59
N ILE A 183 -1.32 -1.71 25.85
CA ILE A 183 -2.11 -1.69 24.63
C ILE A 183 -3.55 -1.34 24.95
N THR A 184 -4.09 -0.35 24.24
CA THR A 184 -5.45 0.13 24.44
C THR A 184 -6.46 -0.81 23.79
N ASP A 185 -7.68 -0.85 24.32
CA ASP A 185 -8.75 -1.64 23.70
C ASP A 185 -9.04 -1.15 22.27
N ALA A 186 -9.01 0.17 22.03
CA ALA A 186 -9.14 0.74 20.69
C ALA A 186 -8.07 0.23 19.70
N ALA A 187 -6.82 0.06 20.15
CA ALA A 187 -5.77 -0.51 19.30
C ALA A 187 -6.01 -1.99 19.02
N LEU A 188 -6.50 -2.76 20.01
CA LEU A 188 -6.88 -4.16 19.82
C LEU A 188 -8.06 -4.31 18.85
N ASP A 189 -9.07 -3.45 18.97
CA ASP A 189 -10.25 -3.45 18.12
C ASP A 189 -9.88 -3.13 16.66
N GLN A 190 -8.99 -2.14 16.45
CA GLN A 190 -8.50 -1.80 15.11
C GLN A 190 -7.73 -2.98 14.49
N LEU A 191 -6.80 -3.59 15.25
CA LEU A 191 -6.02 -4.75 14.76
C LEU A 191 -6.91 -5.96 14.47
N GLU A 192 -7.93 -6.21 15.30
CA GLU A 192 -8.89 -7.28 15.06
C GLU A 192 -9.73 -7.01 13.80
N SER A 193 -10.26 -5.80 13.65
CA SER A 193 -11.02 -5.38 12.47
C SER A 193 -10.21 -5.53 11.18
N ASP A 194 -8.95 -5.07 11.18
CA ASP A 194 -8.08 -5.18 10.01
C ASP A 194 -7.77 -6.65 9.66
N THR A 195 -7.53 -7.47 10.68
CA THR A 195 -7.28 -8.91 10.52
C THR A 195 -8.52 -9.61 9.95
N GLN A 196 -9.70 -9.35 10.51
CA GLN A 196 -10.96 -9.95 10.05
C GLN A 196 -11.32 -9.49 8.63
N ARG A 197 -11.12 -8.21 8.31
CA ARG A 197 -11.32 -7.68 6.95
C ARG A 197 -10.49 -8.44 5.92
N LEU A 198 -9.21 -8.66 6.21
CA LEU A 198 -8.32 -9.37 5.28
C LEU A 198 -8.62 -10.87 5.18
N MET A 199 -9.04 -11.49 6.28
CA MET A 199 -9.53 -12.87 6.24
C MET A 199 -10.80 -12.99 5.38
N ALA A 200 -11.74 -12.05 5.49
CA ALA A 200 -12.97 -12.04 4.70
C ALA A 200 -12.71 -11.80 3.21
N LEU A 201 -11.74 -10.94 2.88
CA LEU A 201 -11.30 -10.74 1.49
C LEU A 201 -10.63 -12.01 0.90
N GLY A 202 -10.04 -12.88 1.74
CA GLY A 202 -9.51 -14.16 1.30
C GLY A 202 -8.51 -13.97 0.16
N GLU A 203 -8.69 -14.65 -0.98
CA GLU A 203 -7.85 -14.53 -2.18
C GLU A 203 -7.95 -13.16 -2.87
N HIS A 204 -9.02 -12.39 -2.63
CA HIS A 204 -9.21 -11.06 -3.22
C HIS A 204 -8.36 -9.96 -2.54
N ALA A 205 -7.81 -10.21 -1.35
CA ALA A 205 -6.89 -9.27 -0.71
C ALA A 205 -5.56 -9.23 -1.47
N SER A 206 -5.13 -8.02 -1.85
CA SER A 206 -3.88 -7.74 -2.55
C SER A 206 -2.67 -8.24 -1.73
N VAL A 207 -1.54 -8.55 -2.37
CA VAL A 207 -0.33 -8.96 -1.61
C VAL A 207 0.18 -7.78 -0.81
N PHE A 208 0.03 -6.56 -1.34
CA PHE A 208 0.35 -5.32 -0.65
C PHE A 208 -0.45 -5.18 0.66
N ASP A 209 -1.78 -5.32 0.58
CA ASP A 209 -2.68 -5.23 1.73
C ASP A 209 -2.29 -6.19 2.86
N ARG A 210 -2.02 -7.45 2.51
CA ARG A 210 -1.65 -8.48 3.49
C ARG A 210 -0.32 -8.17 4.16
N ARG A 211 0.68 -7.71 3.39
CA ARG A 211 2.00 -7.35 3.93
C ARG A 211 1.93 -6.11 4.82
N GLN A 212 1.16 -5.11 4.40
CA GLN A 212 0.96 -3.88 5.15
C GLN A 212 0.28 -4.17 6.50
N ALA A 213 -0.72 -5.04 6.52
CA ALA A 213 -1.37 -5.44 7.77
C ALA A 213 -0.47 -6.31 8.66
N ASP A 214 0.27 -7.28 8.10
CA ASP A 214 1.23 -8.08 8.90
C ASP A 214 2.31 -7.17 9.52
N TYR A 215 2.86 -6.23 8.74
CA TYR A 215 3.77 -5.19 9.25
C TYR A 215 3.14 -4.40 10.39
N ARG A 216 1.96 -3.82 10.15
CA ARG A 216 1.29 -2.96 11.11
C ARG A 216 0.95 -3.70 12.39
N PHE A 217 0.54 -4.96 12.28
CA PHE A 217 0.26 -5.84 13.42
C PHE A 217 1.47 -5.94 14.34
N HIS A 218 2.62 -6.39 13.82
CA HIS A 218 3.83 -6.53 14.61
C HIS A 218 4.35 -5.18 15.14
N GLN A 219 4.26 -4.12 14.32
CA GLN A 219 4.69 -2.78 14.70
C GLN A 219 3.90 -2.25 15.90
N VAL A 220 2.56 -2.31 15.86
CA VAL A 220 1.71 -1.81 16.96
C VAL A 220 1.99 -2.54 18.26
N LEU A 221 2.20 -3.86 18.23
CA LEU A 221 2.56 -4.62 19.43
C LEU A 221 3.91 -4.19 20.00
N CYS A 222 4.89 -3.90 19.14
CA CYS A 222 6.20 -3.41 19.58
C CYS A 222 6.12 -1.99 20.16
N GLU A 223 5.39 -1.08 19.51
CA GLU A 223 5.16 0.29 19.98
C GLU A 223 4.44 0.28 21.33
N ALA A 224 3.44 -0.58 21.50
CA ALA A 224 2.69 -0.74 22.74
C ALA A 224 3.54 -1.27 23.91
N SER A 225 4.73 -1.84 23.66
CA SER A 225 5.64 -2.26 24.75
C SER A 225 6.07 -1.11 25.66
N GLY A 226 6.01 0.13 25.16
CA GLY A 226 6.52 1.32 25.84
C GLY A 226 8.05 1.41 25.88
N ASN A 227 8.76 0.46 25.25
CA ASN A 227 10.21 0.47 25.15
C ASN A 227 10.63 0.94 23.75
N LYS A 228 10.97 2.22 23.66
CA LYS A 228 11.39 2.86 22.40
C LYS A 228 12.57 2.15 21.73
N ILE A 229 13.61 1.81 22.51
CA ILE A 229 14.81 1.15 21.99
C ILE A 229 14.48 -0.23 21.41
N LEU A 230 13.62 -0.99 22.10
CA LEU A 230 13.16 -2.29 21.61
C LEU A 230 12.36 -2.14 20.31
N SER A 231 11.47 -1.15 20.23
CA SER A 231 10.68 -0.88 19.02
C SER A 231 11.56 -0.48 17.84
N GLU A 232 12.51 0.44 18.03
CA GLU A 232 13.45 0.89 17.01
C GLU A 232 14.40 -0.23 16.55
N THR A 233 14.72 -1.18 17.45
CA THR A 233 15.52 -2.36 17.10
C THR A 233 14.72 -3.37 16.27
N LEU A 234 13.44 -3.57 16.60
CA LEU A 234 12.58 -4.55 15.94
C LEU A 234 12.03 -4.09 14.59
N GLU A 235 11.75 -2.80 14.41
CA GLU A 235 11.18 -2.28 13.17
C GLU A 235 11.96 -2.72 11.90
N PRO A 236 13.29 -2.53 11.79
CA PRO A 236 14.02 -2.95 10.61
C PRO A 236 14.03 -4.48 10.42
N LEU A 237 13.97 -5.25 11.52
CA LEU A 237 13.92 -6.72 11.47
C LEU A 237 12.56 -7.23 10.99
N ILE A 238 11.46 -6.60 11.42
CA ILE A 238 10.10 -6.90 10.94
C ILE A 238 10.02 -6.60 9.44
N ARG A 239 10.51 -5.44 9.00
CA ARG A 239 10.60 -5.08 7.57
C ARG A 239 11.42 -6.09 6.78
N LYS A 240 12.62 -6.44 7.27
CA LYS A 240 13.50 -7.43 6.61
C LYS A 240 12.86 -8.81 6.54
N ALA A 241 12.13 -9.23 7.57
CA ALA A 241 11.41 -10.50 7.55
C ALA A 241 10.29 -10.51 6.51
N LEU A 242 9.41 -9.49 6.50
CA LEU A 242 8.33 -9.36 5.51
C LEU A 242 8.81 -9.44 4.07
N LEU A 243 9.96 -8.85 3.83
CA LEU A 243 10.67 -8.84 2.57
C LEU A 243 11.11 -10.25 2.14
N ILE A 244 11.70 -11.03 3.05
CA ILE A 244 12.12 -12.40 2.76
C ILE A 244 10.92 -13.35 2.66
N THR A 245 9.88 -13.11 3.46
CA THR A 245 8.65 -13.94 3.50
C THR A 245 7.65 -13.58 2.41
N THR A 246 7.89 -12.55 1.61
CA THR A 246 7.05 -12.20 0.44
C THR A 246 6.93 -13.39 -0.52
N VAL A 247 8.00 -14.20 -0.63
CA VAL A 247 7.96 -15.50 -1.34
C VAL A 247 6.93 -16.44 -0.71
N GLY A 248 6.90 -16.55 0.62
CA GLY A 248 5.94 -17.38 1.35
C GLY A 248 4.49 -16.89 1.30
N PHE A 249 4.23 -15.59 1.19
CA PHE A 249 2.87 -15.04 1.03
C PHE A 249 2.19 -15.56 -0.25
N ARG A 250 2.95 -15.84 -1.31
CA ARG A 250 2.43 -16.45 -2.54
C ARG A 250 1.99 -17.91 -2.36
N TYR A 251 2.47 -18.60 -1.34
CA TYR A 251 2.20 -20.01 -1.09
C TYR A 251 1.12 -20.24 -0.02
N GLY A 252 0.28 -19.24 0.28
CA GLY A 252 -0.95 -19.43 1.05
C GLY A 252 -0.82 -19.40 2.58
N ARG A 253 0.30 -18.91 3.14
CA ARG A 253 0.43 -18.80 4.61
C ARG A 253 -0.44 -17.71 5.23
N SER A 254 -0.87 -16.72 4.47
CA SER A 254 -1.53 -15.52 5.00
C SER A 254 -2.75 -15.84 5.87
N SER A 255 -3.60 -16.78 5.45
CA SER A 255 -4.83 -17.12 6.20
C SER A 255 -4.48 -17.69 7.58
N ARG A 256 -3.51 -18.62 7.63
CA ARG A 256 -2.99 -19.17 8.89
C ARG A 256 -2.29 -18.12 9.75
N SER A 257 -1.61 -17.14 9.12
CA SER A 257 -1.01 -15.99 9.82
C SER A 257 -2.06 -15.20 10.57
N PHE A 258 -3.16 -14.86 9.90
CA PHE A 258 -4.23 -14.05 10.46
C PHE A 258 -5.01 -14.81 11.56
N GLU A 259 -5.22 -16.12 11.42
CA GLU A 259 -5.72 -16.94 12.52
C GLU A 259 -4.81 -16.92 13.75
N GLU A 260 -3.48 -16.97 13.55
CA GLU A 260 -2.49 -16.86 14.63
C GLU A 260 -2.51 -15.45 15.25
N HIS A 261 -2.69 -14.39 14.46
CA HIS A 261 -2.87 -13.02 14.94
C HIS A 261 -4.11 -12.89 15.84
N LEU A 262 -5.26 -13.47 15.47
CA LEU A 262 -6.46 -13.47 16.31
C LEU A 262 -6.22 -14.18 17.66
N ARG A 263 -5.42 -15.26 17.70
CA ARG A 263 -5.04 -15.91 18.97
C ARG A 263 -4.18 -15.01 19.86
N ILE A 264 -3.29 -14.23 19.27
CA ILE A 264 -2.47 -13.24 20.00
C ILE A 264 -3.35 -12.13 20.56
N LEU A 265 -4.26 -11.57 19.76
CA LEU A 265 -5.21 -10.55 20.19
C LEU A 265 -6.13 -11.04 21.31
N ALA A 266 -6.60 -12.28 21.24
CA ALA A 266 -7.40 -12.89 22.29
C ALA A 266 -6.64 -13.01 23.63
N ALA A 267 -5.35 -13.33 23.59
CA ALA A 267 -4.50 -13.37 24.79
C ALA A 267 -4.25 -11.96 25.36
N LEU A 268 -4.02 -10.97 24.49
CA LEU A 268 -3.86 -9.57 24.87
C LEU A 268 -5.13 -9.00 25.52
N ARG A 269 -6.32 -9.30 24.99
CA ARG A 269 -7.60 -8.89 25.60
C ARG A 269 -7.81 -9.47 26.99
N LYS A 270 -7.38 -10.71 27.23
CA LYS A 270 -7.42 -11.35 28.55
C LYS A 270 -6.35 -10.81 29.52
N ARG A 271 -5.50 -9.90 29.05
CA ARG A 271 -4.35 -9.35 29.78
C ARG A 271 -3.41 -10.45 30.31
N ASP A 272 -3.35 -11.59 29.60
CA ASP A 272 -2.49 -12.72 29.95
C ASP A 272 -1.14 -12.60 29.24
N ALA A 273 -0.17 -12.03 29.96
CA ALA A 273 1.14 -11.73 29.41
C ALA A 273 1.92 -12.97 28.96
N LYS A 274 1.83 -14.08 29.73
CA LYS A 274 2.51 -15.33 29.40
C LYS A 274 1.89 -15.98 28.16
N GLN A 275 0.55 -16.00 28.08
CA GLN A 275 -0.14 -16.56 26.92
C GLN A 275 0.06 -15.73 25.66
N ALA A 276 0.07 -14.39 25.77
CA ALA A 276 0.34 -13.50 24.64
C ALA A 276 1.78 -13.68 24.11
N ALA A 277 2.77 -13.71 25.01
CA ALA A 277 4.17 -13.97 24.66
C ALA A 277 4.37 -15.37 24.04
N LYS A 278 3.64 -16.39 24.52
CA LYS A 278 3.64 -17.72 23.91
C LYS A 278 3.02 -17.70 22.52
N ALA A 279 1.88 -17.05 22.34
CA ALA A 279 1.16 -17.00 21.07
C ALA A 279 2.01 -16.32 19.95
N ILE A 280 2.65 -15.19 20.25
CA ILE A 280 3.53 -14.52 19.27
C ILE A 280 4.77 -15.37 18.96
N ARG A 281 5.34 -16.05 19.95
CA ARG A 281 6.48 -16.96 19.73
C ARG A 281 6.11 -18.12 18.82
N ASP A 282 4.94 -18.71 19.02
CA ASP A 282 4.44 -19.82 18.20
C ASP A 282 4.14 -19.35 16.76
N HIS A 283 3.54 -18.17 16.61
CA HIS A 283 3.35 -17.51 15.31
C HIS A 283 4.68 -17.32 14.57
N LEU A 284 5.70 -16.77 15.23
CA LEU A 284 7.01 -16.53 14.62
C LEU A 284 7.71 -17.84 14.24
N ARG A 285 7.62 -18.89 15.07
CA ARG A 285 8.18 -20.22 14.75
C ARG A 285 7.47 -20.85 13.55
N ASN A 286 6.15 -20.75 13.49
CA ASN A 286 5.37 -21.26 12.36
C ASN A 286 5.72 -20.51 11.07
N ALA A 287 5.84 -19.19 11.14
CA ALA A 287 6.28 -18.36 10.02
C ALA A 287 7.69 -18.74 9.56
N LEU A 288 8.65 -18.89 10.47
CA LEU A 288 10.02 -19.31 10.13
C LEU A 288 10.04 -20.66 9.41
N ARG A 289 9.40 -21.68 9.98
CA ARG A 289 9.35 -23.03 9.41
C ARG A 289 8.79 -22.99 7.98
N PHE A 290 7.63 -22.36 7.81
CA PHE A 290 6.97 -22.26 6.51
C PHE A 290 7.86 -21.55 5.47
N ASN A 291 8.48 -20.43 5.85
CA ASN A 291 9.27 -19.66 4.91
C ASN A 291 10.59 -20.34 4.55
N VAL A 292 11.26 -21.01 5.48
CA VAL A 292 12.46 -21.82 5.16
C VAL A 292 12.10 -22.92 4.16
N GLU A 293 11.02 -23.68 4.40
CA GLU A 293 10.53 -24.72 3.47
C GLU A 293 10.12 -24.14 2.10
N ALA A 294 9.58 -22.92 2.05
CA ALA A 294 9.23 -22.27 0.79
C ALA A 294 10.47 -21.81 0.01
N TRP A 295 11.52 -21.37 0.71
CA TRP A 295 12.80 -20.98 0.09
C TRP A 295 13.58 -22.18 -0.43
N GLU A 296 13.52 -23.33 0.26
CA GLU A 296 14.17 -24.58 -0.19
C GLU A 296 13.48 -25.22 -1.40
N ARG A 297 12.21 -24.87 -1.66
CA ARG A 297 11.43 -25.36 -2.82
C ARG A 297 11.58 -24.51 -4.09
N ARG A 298 12.28 -23.37 -4.02
CA ARG A 298 12.45 -22.40 -5.12
C ARG A 298 13.64 -22.76 -5.99
#